data_AF-A0A453HGU0-F1
#
_entry.id   AF-A0A453HGU0-F1
#
_cell.length_a   1.000
_cell.length_b   1.000
_cell.length_c   1.000
_cell.angle_alpha   90.00
_cell.angle_beta   90.00
_cell.angle_gamma   90.00
#
_symmetry.space_group_name_H-M   'P 1'
#
loop_
_entity.id
_entity.type
_entity.pdbx_description
1 polymer ?
#
loop_
_entity_poly.entity_id
_entity_poly.type
_entity_poly.pdbx_seq_one_letter_code
_entity_poly.pdbx_strand_id
1 'polypeptide(L)'
;AVDKLVSKFPADRFTVMLFHYDGAGEEQWGDLEWSRRAVHVSALGQTKWWFAKRFLHPDVVAAYDYVFLWDEDVEVDAFDPLRYLDIVKREGLEISQPALDRRSEIHHGITTRALLRPGAEGGGDVHRRFYKPAAGWGGGGCDDSSTGPPSATARRATGRSRSASSTAST
;
A
#
# COMPACT_ATOMS: atom_id res chain seq x y z
N ALA A 1 -9.32 -9.01 -12.31
CA ALA A 1 -8.49 -8.47 -11.20
C ALA A 1 -9.02 -7.12 -10.73
N VAL A 2 -9.09 -6.12 -11.61
CA VAL A 2 -9.60 -4.75 -11.30
C VAL A 2 -10.97 -4.74 -10.60
N ASP A 3 -11.97 -5.47 -11.11
CA ASP A 3 -13.30 -5.53 -10.47
C ASP A 3 -13.26 -5.99 -9.01
N LYS A 4 -12.44 -7.01 -8.72
CA LYS A 4 -12.22 -7.53 -7.36
C LYS A 4 -11.52 -6.51 -6.46
N LEU A 5 -10.57 -5.75 -7.00
CA LEU A 5 -9.92 -4.64 -6.30
C LEU A 5 -10.93 -3.57 -5.94
N VAL A 6 -11.67 -3.04 -6.93
CA VAL A 6 -12.65 -1.96 -6.71
C VAL A 6 -13.76 -2.38 -5.75
N SER A 7 -14.25 -3.62 -5.85
CA SER A 7 -15.31 -4.14 -4.99
C SER A 7 -14.95 -4.18 -3.50
N LYS A 8 -13.67 -4.08 -3.14
CA LYS A 8 -13.23 -3.98 -1.74
C LYS A 8 -13.42 -2.59 -1.14
N PHE A 9 -13.60 -1.56 -1.97
CA PHE A 9 -13.72 -0.17 -1.53
C PHE A 9 -15.20 0.27 -1.53
N PRO A 10 -15.80 0.55 -0.36
CA PRO A 10 -17.15 1.07 -0.27
C PRO A 10 -17.32 2.42 -0.98
N ALA A 11 -18.27 2.51 -1.91
CA ALA A 11 -18.42 3.68 -2.77
C ALA A 11 -18.91 4.96 -2.06
N ASP A 12 -19.45 4.84 -0.84
CA ASP A 12 -19.84 5.97 0.01
C ASP A 12 -18.63 6.61 0.73
N ARG A 13 -17.48 5.93 0.72
CA ARG A 13 -16.25 6.37 1.40
C ARG A 13 -15.07 6.58 0.44
N PHE A 14 -15.14 6.05 -0.76
CA PHE A 14 -14.04 6.05 -1.72
C PHE A 14 -14.50 6.52 -3.10
N THR A 15 -13.66 7.33 -3.72
CA THR A 15 -13.74 7.65 -5.15
C THR A 15 -12.72 6.81 -5.90
N VAL A 16 -13.16 6.21 -7.01
CA VAL A 16 -12.29 5.45 -7.90
C VAL A 16 -11.92 6.32 -9.09
N MET A 17 -10.63 6.47 -9.35
CA MET A 17 -10.11 7.09 -10.57
C MET A 17 -9.39 6.01 -11.37
N LEU A 18 -9.79 5.81 -12.61
CA LEU A 18 -9.26 4.76 -13.48
C LEU A 18 -8.51 5.40 -14.66
N PHE A 19 -7.21 5.09 -14.76
CA PHE A 19 -6.36 5.51 -15.87
C PHE A 19 -6.35 4.41 -16.94
N HIS A 20 -6.80 4.75 -18.15
CA HIS A 20 -6.88 3.82 -19.27
C HIS A 20 -5.61 3.87 -20.12
N TYR A 21 -5.11 2.70 -20.48
CA TYR A 21 -4.11 2.56 -21.54
C TYR A 21 -4.76 2.76 -22.92
N ASP A 22 -3.93 3.07 -23.92
CA ASP A 22 -4.39 3.17 -25.30
C ASP A 22 -5.10 1.87 -25.74
N GLY A 23 -6.26 2.02 -26.39
CA GLY A 23 -7.06 0.88 -26.83
C GLY A 23 -7.91 0.21 -25.75
N ALA A 24 -7.75 0.57 -24.47
CA ALA A 24 -8.73 0.26 -23.43
C ALA A 24 -9.82 1.34 -23.45
N GLY A 25 -10.97 1.02 -24.05
CA GLY A 25 -12.13 1.93 -24.11
C GLY A 25 -12.93 1.94 -22.80
N GLU A 26 -13.78 2.95 -22.63
CA GLU A 26 -14.76 3.03 -21.53
C GLU A 26 -15.68 1.79 -21.47
N GLU A 27 -15.91 1.14 -22.62
CA GLU A 27 -16.70 -0.08 -22.74
C GLU A 27 -16.10 -1.28 -22.01
N GLN A 28 -14.79 -1.30 -21.72
CA GLN A 28 -14.12 -2.46 -21.10
C GLN A 28 -14.75 -2.84 -19.75
N TRP A 29 -15.31 -1.87 -19.04
CA TRP A 29 -15.92 -2.04 -17.72
C TRP A 29 -17.36 -1.50 -17.69
N GLY A 30 -17.98 -1.25 -18.85
CA GLY A 30 -19.26 -0.54 -18.96
C GLY A 30 -20.46 -1.30 -18.37
N ASP A 31 -20.33 -2.60 -18.16
CA ASP A 31 -21.30 -3.49 -17.53
C ASP A 31 -21.24 -3.47 -15.99
N LEU A 32 -20.17 -2.94 -15.40
CA LEU A 32 -19.98 -2.90 -13.96
C LEU A 32 -20.55 -1.61 -13.33
N GLU A 33 -21.38 -1.76 -12.30
CA GLU A 33 -22.03 -0.62 -11.62
C GLU A 33 -21.06 0.38 -10.98
N TRP A 34 -19.88 -0.06 -10.55
CA TRP A 34 -18.86 0.85 -10.02
C TRP A 34 -18.20 1.68 -11.13
N SER A 35 -18.12 1.18 -12.35
CA SER A 35 -17.48 1.86 -13.48
C SER A 35 -18.21 3.17 -13.80
N ARG A 36 -19.54 3.15 -13.81
CA ARG A 36 -20.37 4.35 -14.02
C ARG A 36 -20.16 5.47 -12.99
N ARG A 37 -19.58 5.15 -11.83
CA ARG A 37 -19.31 6.09 -10.74
C ARG A 37 -17.82 6.47 -10.63
N ALA A 38 -16.97 5.78 -11.38
CA ALA A 38 -15.54 6.08 -11.40
C ALA A 38 -15.26 7.32 -12.27
N VAL A 39 -14.15 7.98 -12.00
CA VAL A 39 -13.59 9.01 -12.89
C VAL A 39 -12.68 8.33 -13.88
N HIS A 40 -13.08 8.33 -15.16
CA HIS A 40 -12.31 7.73 -16.24
C HIS A 40 -11.36 8.78 -16.84
N VAL A 41 -10.09 8.42 -16.96
CA VAL A 41 -9.07 9.28 -17.54
C VAL A 41 -8.31 8.51 -18.60
N SER A 42 -8.30 9.01 -19.83
CA SER A 42 -7.54 8.44 -20.94
C SER A 42 -6.77 9.55 -21.65
N ALA A 43 -5.54 9.25 -22.07
CA ALA A 43 -4.70 10.17 -22.83
C ALA A 43 -3.80 9.38 -23.77
N LEU A 44 -3.96 9.62 -25.07
CA LEU A 44 -3.27 8.87 -26.11
C LEU A 44 -1.74 8.95 -25.96
N GLY A 45 -1.07 7.79 -26.04
CA GLY A 45 0.38 7.66 -26.01
C GLY A 45 0.99 7.96 -24.65
N GLN A 46 0.21 7.92 -23.56
CA GLN A 46 0.70 8.20 -22.21
C GLN A 46 0.87 6.96 -21.37
N THR A 47 1.85 7.02 -20.45
CA THR A 47 2.20 5.92 -19.55
C THR A 47 1.63 6.15 -18.14
N LYS A 48 1.55 5.11 -17.33
CA LYS A 48 1.09 5.16 -15.92
C LYS A 48 1.70 6.32 -15.13
N TRP A 49 3.01 6.54 -15.22
CA TRP A 49 3.71 7.61 -14.49
C TRP A 49 3.34 9.01 -14.99
N TRP A 50 2.95 9.14 -16.26
CA TRP A 50 2.47 10.41 -16.78
C TRP A 50 1.17 10.84 -16.11
N PHE A 51 0.25 9.88 -15.86
CA PHE A 51 -0.97 10.12 -15.10
C PHE A 51 -0.66 10.45 -13.65
N ALA A 52 0.16 9.64 -12.96
CA ALA A 52 0.51 9.89 -11.56
C ALA A 52 1.05 11.31 -11.34
N LYS A 53 1.95 11.80 -12.21
CA LYS A 53 2.50 13.17 -12.11
C LYS A 53 1.47 14.28 -12.27
N ARG A 54 0.36 14.05 -12.98
CA ARG A 54 -0.68 15.07 -13.24
C ARG A 54 -1.85 14.98 -12.27
N PHE A 55 -2.23 13.77 -11.89
CA PHE A 55 -3.43 13.51 -11.09
C PHE A 55 -3.13 13.29 -9.61
N LEU A 56 -1.86 13.14 -9.21
CA LEU A 56 -1.43 13.21 -7.81
C LEU A 56 -0.88 14.61 -7.43
N HIS A 57 -1.18 15.64 -8.23
CA HIS A 57 -0.84 17.01 -7.89
C HIS A 57 -1.64 17.46 -6.65
N PRO A 58 -1.06 18.22 -5.69
CA PRO A 58 -1.76 18.65 -4.48
C PRO A 58 -3.13 19.29 -4.77
N ASP A 59 -3.25 20.12 -5.79
CA ASP A 59 -4.52 20.76 -6.16
C ASP A 59 -5.62 19.76 -6.57
N VAL A 60 -5.24 18.56 -7.02
CA VAL A 60 -6.18 17.49 -7.40
C VAL A 60 -6.50 16.62 -6.19
N VAL A 61 -5.49 16.25 -5.39
CA VAL A 61 -5.66 15.27 -4.30
C VAL A 61 -5.97 15.89 -2.94
N ALA A 62 -5.89 17.22 -2.78
CA ALA A 62 -6.16 17.90 -1.51
C ALA A 62 -7.60 17.70 -1.00
N ALA A 63 -8.53 17.27 -1.86
CA ALA A 63 -9.89 16.90 -1.48
C ALA A 63 -10.00 15.54 -0.76
N TYR A 64 -8.92 14.76 -0.71
CA TYR A 64 -8.90 13.42 -0.13
C TYR A 64 -7.93 13.35 1.06
N ASP A 65 -8.35 12.67 2.13
CA ASP A 65 -7.50 12.44 3.31
C ASP A 65 -6.36 11.46 3.02
N TYR A 66 -6.62 10.47 2.14
CA TYR A 66 -5.70 9.40 1.78
C TYR A 66 -5.84 9.06 0.30
N VAL A 67 -4.72 8.74 -0.34
CA VAL A 67 -4.70 8.27 -1.73
C VAL A 67 -4.12 6.87 -1.77
N PHE A 68 -4.86 5.96 -2.39
CA PHE A 68 -4.36 4.63 -2.73
C PHE A 68 -3.88 4.64 -4.18
N LEU A 69 -2.63 4.21 -4.39
CA LEU A 69 -2.07 4.02 -5.73
C LEU A 69 -1.85 2.52 -5.97
N TRP A 70 -2.64 1.93 -6.86
CA TRP A 70 -2.61 0.49 -7.16
C TRP A 70 -2.36 0.25 -8.65
N ASP A 71 -1.87 -0.94 -8.98
CA ASP A 71 -1.79 -1.47 -10.35
C ASP A 71 -2.99 -2.38 -10.66
N GLU A 72 -3.25 -2.67 -11.93
CA GLU A 72 -4.37 -3.55 -12.32
C GLU A 72 -4.17 -5.03 -12.00
N ASP A 73 -2.93 -5.47 -11.78
CA ASP A 73 -2.50 -6.86 -11.65
C ASP A 73 -2.21 -7.30 -10.20
N VAL A 74 -2.62 -6.48 -9.25
CA VAL A 74 -2.36 -6.70 -7.83
C VAL A 74 -3.30 -7.72 -7.18
N GLU A 75 -2.72 -8.61 -6.38
CA GLU A 75 -3.46 -9.54 -5.53
C GLU A 75 -4.02 -8.83 -4.30
N VAL A 76 -5.31 -9.04 -4.02
CA VAL A 76 -6.01 -8.34 -2.93
C VAL A 76 -6.85 -9.24 -2.05
N ASP A 77 -6.76 -10.56 -2.19
CA ASP A 77 -7.61 -11.52 -1.47
C ASP A 77 -7.74 -11.20 0.03
N ALA A 78 -6.61 -11.08 0.73
CA ALA A 78 -6.53 -10.78 2.16
C ALA A 78 -6.50 -9.28 2.50
N PHE A 79 -6.72 -8.40 1.53
CA PHE A 79 -6.70 -6.95 1.75
C PHE A 79 -8.07 -6.43 2.19
N ASP A 80 -8.10 -5.74 3.33
CA ASP A 80 -9.24 -4.95 3.81
C ASP A 80 -8.84 -3.46 3.88
N PRO A 81 -9.38 -2.60 2.99
CA PRO A 81 -8.99 -1.19 2.96
C PRO A 81 -9.45 -0.40 4.19
N LEU A 82 -10.54 -0.79 4.84
CA LEU A 82 -11.03 -0.09 6.03
C LEU A 82 -10.14 -0.38 7.23
N ARG A 83 -9.85 -1.66 7.46
CA ARG A 83 -8.91 -2.07 8.50
C ARG A 83 -7.53 -1.46 8.28
N TYR A 84 -7.05 -1.44 7.03
CA TYR A 84 -5.79 -0.81 6.68
C TYR A 84 -5.77 0.68 7.01
N LEU A 85 -6.81 1.44 6.63
CA LEU A 85 -6.91 2.87 6.95
C LEU A 85 -6.99 3.13 8.44
N ASP A 86 -7.68 2.28 9.21
CA ASP A 86 -7.74 2.43 10.66
C ASP A 86 -6.35 2.31 11.30
N ILE A 87 -5.51 1.39 10.79
CA ILE A 87 -4.11 1.24 11.22
C ILE A 87 -3.30 2.47 10.81
N VAL A 88 -3.39 2.89 9.55
CA VAL A 88 -2.68 4.05 9.02
C VAL A 88 -3.00 5.32 9.81
N LYS A 89 -4.28 5.56 10.10
CA LYS A 89 -4.75 6.70 10.90
C LYS A 89 -4.24 6.63 12.34
N ARG A 90 -4.39 5.47 12.99
CA ARG A 90 -4.00 5.29 14.39
C ARG A 90 -2.49 5.41 14.60
N GLU A 91 -1.69 4.88 13.68
CA GLU A 91 -0.22 4.96 13.75
C GLU A 91 0.33 6.28 13.17
N GLY A 92 -0.50 7.06 12.46
CA GLY A 92 -0.11 8.35 11.87
C GLY A 92 0.86 8.19 10.70
N LEU A 93 0.63 7.19 9.84
CA LEU A 93 1.51 6.89 8.70
C LEU A 93 1.19 7.80 7.52
N GLU A 94 2.18 8.58 7.07
CA GLU A 94 2.07 9.42 5.86
C GLU A 94 2.20 8.59 4.57
N ILE A 95 3.09 7.59 4.57
CA ILE A 95 3.33 6.67 3.44
C ILE A 95 3.44 5.25 4.01
N SER A 96 2.71 4.31 3.43
CA SER A 96 2.69 2.92 3.92
C SER A 96 2.36 1.96 2.79
N GLN A 97 2.76 0.70 2.98
CA GLN A 97 2.40 -0.39 2.10
C GLN A 97 1.67 -1.49 2.88
N PRO A 98 0.59 -2.09 2.35
CA PRO A 98 0.02 -3.32 2.85
C PRO A 98 1.06 -4.45 2.95
N ALA A 99 0.99 -5.24 4.03
CA ALA A 99 1.75 -6.48 4.13
C ALA A 99 1.23 -7.53 3.15
N LEU A 100 2.14 -8.17 2.42
CA LEU A 100 1.84 -9.29 1.54
C LEU A 100 1.46 -10.51 2.35
N ASP A 101 0.44 -11.23 1.88
CA ASP A 101 0.11 -12.55 2.42
C ASP A 101 1.28 -13.51 2.21
N ARG A 102 1.43 -14.49 3.10
CA ARG A 102 2.51 -15.47 3.01
C ARG A 102 2.40 -16.42 1.81
N ARG A 103 1.22 -16.47 1.19
CA ARG A 103 0.95 -17.24 -0.02
C ARG A 103 1.30 -16.46 -1.29
N SER A 104 1.46 -15.14 -1.21
CA SER A 104 1.86 -14.31 -2.34
C SER A 104 3.35 -14.49 -2.67
N GLU A 105 3.73 -14.08 -3.87
CA GLU A 105 5.13 -14.00 -4.27
C GLU A 105 5.86 -12.93 -3.44
N ILE A 106 6.89 -13.34 -2.68
CA ILE A 106 7.62 -12.47 -1.77
C ILE A 106 9.04 -12.25 -2.30
N HIS A 107 9.32 -11.03 -2.75
CA HIS A 107 10.67 -10.61 -3.13
C HIS A 107 11.48 -10.01 -1.96
N HIS A 108 10.79 -9.41 -0.99
CA HIS A 108 11.42 -8.75 0.16
C HIS A 108 10.76 -9.18 1.46
N GLY A 109 11.48 -9.87 2.34
CA GLY A 109 10.90 -10.39 3.59
C GLY A 109 10.30 -9.33 4.53
N ILE A 110 10.65 -8.05 4.37
CA ILE A 110 10.07 -6.94 5.14
C ILE A 110 8.61 -6.64 4.78
N THR A 111 8.17 -7.04 3.58
CA THR A 111 6.78 -6.86 3.12
C THR A 111 5.90 -8.04 3.53
N THR A 112 6.46 -9.18 3.94
CA THR A 112 5.70 -10.36 4.36
C THR A 112 5.00 -10.13 5.69
N ARG A 113 3.69 -10.40 5.74
CA ARG A 113 2.91 -10.35 6.98
C ARG A 113 3.61 -11.09 8.14
N ALA A 114 3.93 -10.33 9.19
CA ALA A 114 4.46 -10.88 10.42
C ALA A 114 3.43 -11.80 11.08
N LEU A 115 3.85 -13.00 11.48
CA LEU A 115 3.04 -13.83 12.38
C LEU A 115 3.33 -13.43 13.81
N LEU A 116 2.30 -13.54 14.65
CA LEU A 116 2.44 -13.58 16.10
C LEU A 116 3.56 -14.55 16.48
N ARG A 117 4.61 -14.07 17.15
CA ARG A 117 5.56 -14.99 17.80
C ARG A 117 4.86 -15.60 19.01
N PRO A 118 4.95 -16.92 19.24
CA PRO A 118 4.51 -17.52 20.50
C PRO A 118 5.24 -16.84 21.66
N GLY A 119 4.50 -16.26 22.61
CA GLY A 119 5.05 -15.55 23.77
C GLY A 119 5.44 -14.07 23.55
N ALA A 120 5.26 -13.52 22.35
CA ALA A 120 5.31 -12.07 22.15
C ALA A 120 3.91 -11.49 22.40
N GLU A 121 3.77 -10.63 23.39
CA GLU A 121 2.58 -9.78 23.49
C GLU A 121 2.52 -8.87 22.26
N GLY A 122 1.52 -9.08 21.40
CA GLY A 122 1.26 -8.21 20.25
C GLY A 122 2.02 -8.58 18.98
N GLY A 123 1.34 -9.30 18.09
CA GLY A 123 1.60 -9.19 16.66
C GLY A 123 1.15 -7.80 16.27
N GLY A 124 2.10 -6.88 16.09
CA GLY A 124 1.78 -5.49 15.84
C GLY A 124 1.07 -5.31 14.50
N ASP A 125 0.14 -4.36 14.45
CA ASP A 125 -0.52 -3.95 13.21
C ASP A 125 0.46 -3.32 12.20
N VAL A 126 1.68 -2.98 12.62
CA VAL A 126 2.76 -2.42 11.77
C VAL A 126 4.10 -3.12 12.03
N HIS A 127 4.87 -3.30 10.96
CA HIS A 127 6.26 -3.74 11.07
C HIS A 127 7.12 -2.59 11.59
N ARG A 128 7.37 -2.59 12.90
CA ARG A 128 8.26 -1.60 13.52
C ARG A 128 9.73 -1.92 13.32
N ARG A 129 10.07 -3.20 13.12
CA ARG A 129 11.44 -3.67 12.98
C ARG A 129 11.53 -4.87 12.07
N PHE A 130 12.59 -4.94 11.27
CA PHE A 130 12.94 -6.11 10.49
C PHE A 130 14.11 -6.86 11.13
N TYR A 131 13.92 -8.15 11.37
CA TYR A 131 14.95 -9.05 11.88
C TYR A 131 15.44 -9.93 10.73
N LYS A 132 16.76 -9.97 10.54
CA LYS A 132 17.41 -10.80 9.53
C LYS A 132 18.47 -11.64 10.24
N PRO A 133 18.40 -12.97 10.20
CA PRO A 133 19.50 -13.81 10.67
C PRO A 133 20.78 -13.47 9.92
N ALA A 134 21.93 -13.47 10.61
CA ALA A 134 23.21 -13.34 9.94
C ALA A 134 23.36 -14.51 8.96
N ALA A 135 23.48 -14.21 7.67
CA ALA A 135 23.86 -15.22 6.69
C ALA A 135 25.38 -15.41 6.79
N GLY A 136 25.87 -16.65 6.80
CA GLY A 136 27.29 -17.00 7.01
C GLY A 136 28.30 -16.43 6.01
N TRP A 137 27.88 -15.52 5.12
CA TRP A 137 28.68 -14.86 4.11
C TRP A 137 28.56 -13.32 4.27
N GLY A 138 29.24 -12.77 5.29
CA GLY A 138 29.60 -11.35 5.38
C GLY A 138 28.48 -10.30 5.54
N GLY A 139 27.21 -10.68 5.49
CA GLY A 139 26.08 -9.77 5.75
C GLY A 139 25.73 -9.76 7.23
N GLY A 140 26.00 -8.67 7.93
CA GLY A 140 25.60 -8.49 9.34
C GLY A 140 24.11 -8.76 9.55
N GLY A 141 23.78 -9.52 10.60
CA GLY A 141 22.40 -9.77 11.00
C GLY A 141 21.72 -8.51 11.53
N CYS A 142 20.39 -8.51 11.57
CA CYS A 142 19.60 -7.49 12.23
C CYS A 142 19.06 -8.09 13.53
N ASP A 143 19.64 -7.68 14.65
CA ASP A 143 19.31 -8.13 16.00
C ASP A 143 18.72 -6.99 16.85
N ASP A 144 18.49 -7.25 18.14
CA ASP A 144 17.89 -6.25 19.01
C ASP A 144 18.76 -5.01 19.26
N SER A 145 20.07 -5.12 19.03
CA SER A 145 21.03 -4.01 19.20
C SER A 145 21.21 -3.16 17.94
N SER A 146 20.70 -3.63 16.79
CA SER A 146 20.89 -3.00 15.49
C SER A 146 20.09 -1.70 15.34
N THR A 147 20.77 -0.56 15.21
CA THR A 147 20.15 0.78 15.12
C THR A 147 20.14 1.39 13.72
N GLY A 148 20.82 0.77 12.74
CA GLY A 148 20.83 1.20 11.34
C GLY A 148 19.62 0.67 10.54
N PRO A 149 19.17 1.36 9.48
CA PRO A 149 18.16 0.83 8.56
C PRO A 149 18.68 -0.44 7.85
N PRO A 150 17.83 -1.45 7.58
CA PRO A 150 16.38 -1.53 7.80
C PRO A 150 15.97 -2.02 9.21
N SER A 151 16.94 -2.20 10.11
CA SER A 151 16.76 -2.74 11.47
C SER A 151 16.32 -1.71 12.50
N ALA A 152 16.34 -0.43 12.14
CA ALA A 152 15.94 0.67 13.00
C ALA A 152 14.42 0.66 13.24
N THR A 153 13.99 0.99 14.46
CA THR A 153 12.57 1.13 14.78
C THR A 153 11.96 2.30 14.02
N ALA A 154 10.85 2.08 13.30
CA ALA A 154 10.03 3.19 12.79
C ALA A 154 9.49 4.00 13.99
N ARG A 155 10.02 5.21 14.21
CA ARG A 155 9.62 6.09 15.32
C ARG A 155 8.62 7.13 14.84
N ARG A 156 7.63 7.44 15.69
CA ARG A 156 6.68 8.55 15.51
C ARG A 156 7.47 9.86 15.48
N ALA A 157 7.40 10.60 14.36
CA ALA A 157 8.12 11.86 14.21
C ALA A 157 7.38 13.00 14.93
N THR A 158 8.08 13.73 15.78
CA THR A 158 7.65 15.06 16.24
C THR A 158 8.27 16.12 15.33
N GLY A 159 7.45 16.75 14.49
CA GLY A 159 7.73 18.10 13.98
C GLY A 159 8.40 18.29 12.61
N ARG A 160 8.55 17.30 11.73
CA ARG A 160 8.88 17.49 10.30
C ARG A 160 8.35 16.31 9.48
N SER A 161 7.72 16.57 8.34
CA SER A 161 7.26 15.54 7.39
C SER A 161 8.42 14.61 7.06
N ARG A 162 8.27 13.33 7.37
CA ARG A 162 9.25 12.28 7.08
C ARG A 162 8.50 11.08 6.51
N SER A 163 8.90 10.67 5.31
CA SER A 163 8.47 9.42 4.71
C SER A 163 9.09 8.24 5.46
N ALA A 164 8.36 7.69 6.43
CA ALA A 164 8.64 6.36 6.97
C ALA A 164 7.71 5.37 6.25
N SER A 165 8.22 4.66 5.25
CA SER A 165 7.50 3.51 4.69
C SER A 165 7.44 2.42 5.76
N SER A 166 6.24 2.11 6.23
CA SER A 166 6.01 0.96 7.10
C SER A 166 5.03 0.00 6.45
N THR A 167 5.25 -1.28 6.69
CA THR A 167 4.35 -2.33 6.24
C THR A 167 3.24 -2.48 7.30
N ALA A 168 2.00 -2.16 6.95
CA ALA A 168 0.84 -2.36 7.82
C ALA A 168 0.13 -3.68 7.49
N SER A 169 -0.21 -4.45 8.52
CA SER A 169 -0.93 -5.72 8.38
C SER A 169 -2.39 -5.47 8.01
N THR A 170 -2.90 -6.15 6.98
CA THR A 170 -4.24 -5.88 6.44
C THR A 170 -5.32 -6.83 6.93
#